data_AF-A0A2A4KNR0-F1
#
_entry.id   AF-A0A2A4KNR0-F1
#
_cell.length_a   1.000
_cell.length_b   1.000
_cell.length_c   1.000
_cell.angle_alpha   90.00
_cell.angle_beta   90.00
_cell.angle_gamma   90.00
#
_symmetry.space_group_name_H-M   'P 1'
#
loop_
_entity.id
_entity.type
_entity.pdbx_description
1 polymer ?
#
loop_
_entity_poly.entity_id
_entity_poly.type
_entity_poly.pdbx_seq_one_letter_code
_entity_poly.pdbx_strand_id
1 'polypeptide(L)'
;MTALHKRLPLLTAGDIIENLGLSAQQITQATATMDQIVRRAWRLRPAAQRTLTLEEFEDTIPPCHWAVMFEVCALNNLGRYTEAKTLTNAARLLNAAGGSTSTARARKQKAR
;
A
#
# COMPACT_ATOMS: atom_id res chain seq x y z
N MET A 1 -16.88 11.68 12.20
CA MET A 1 -15.78 10.76 12.58
C MET A 1 -15.09 10.33 11.31
N THR A 2 -13.80 10.65 11.17
CA THR A 2 -13.00 10.25 10.01
C THR A 2 -12.60 8.79 10.18
N ALA A 3 -13.14 7.89 9.37
CA ALA A 3 -12.83 6.46 9.49
C ALA A 3 -11.59 6.14 8.65
N LEU A 4 -10.49 5.79 9.32
CA LEU A 4 -9.32 5.18 8.66
C LEU A 4 -9.65 3.72 8.30
N HIS A 5 -9.07 3.23 7.20
CA HIS A 5 -9.23 1.84 6.81
C HIS A 5 -8.66 0.90 7.87
N LYS A 6 -9.37 -0.19 8.19
CA LYS A 6 -9.00 -1.14 9.26
C LYS A 6 -7.60 -1.77 9.09
N ARG A 7 -7.09 -1.83 7.86
CA ARG A 7 -5.77 -2.40 7.52
C ARG A 7 -4.64 -1.37 7.47
N LEU A 8 -4.95 -0.10 7.69
CA LEU A 8 -3.96 0.95 7.73
C LEU A 8 -3.29 0.99 9.11
N PRO A 9 -1.95 0.87 9.20
CA PRO A 9 -1.24 0.99 10.48
C PRO A 9 -1.45 2.37 11.10
N LEU A 10 -2.02 2.42 12.31
CA LEU A 10 -2.45 3.68 12.94
C LEU A 10 -1.29 4.65 13.19
N LEU A 11 -0.13 4.14 13.63
CA LEU A 11 1.05 4.97 13.88
C LEU A 11 1.54 5.62 12.59
N THR A 12 1.76 4.81 11.54
CA THR A 12 2.22 5.32 10.24
C THR A 12 1.19 6.26 9.60
N ALA A 13 -0.11 5.98 9.76
CA ALA A 13 -1.16 6.87 9.30
C ALA A 13 -1.10 8.23 10.02
N GLY A 14 -0.89 8.23 11.34
CA GLY A 14 -0.71 9.43 12.14
C GLY A 14 0.45 10.28 11.63
N ASP A 15 1.61 9.66 11.41
CA ASP A 15 2.79 10.35 10.89
C ASP A 15 2.51 10.98 9.51
N ILE A 16 1.85 10.26 8.60
CA ILE A 16 1.49 10.78 7.28
C ILE A 16 0.50 11.95 7.39
N ILE A 17 -0.51 11.83 8.25
CA ILE A 17 -1.54 12.86 8.47
C ILE A 17 -0.89 14.15 9.00
N GLU A 18 -0.01 14.04 9.98
CA GLU A 18 0.71 15.16 10.58
C GLU A 18 1.66 15.81 9.56
N ASN A 19 2.51 15.01 8.91
CA ASN A 19 3.50 15.51 7.96
C ASN A 19 2.89 16.19 6.73
N LEU A 20 1.72 15.73 6.29
CA LEU A 20 1.02 16.31 5.14
C LEU A 20 -0.04 17.35 5.53
N GLY A 21 -0.30 17.55 6.82
CA GLY A 21 -1.32 18.48 7.32
C GLY A 21 -2.73 18.16 6.83
N LEU A 22 -3.11 16.88 6.81
CA LEU A 22 -4.36 16.45 6.17
C LEU A 22 -5.60 16.84 6.99
N SER A 23 -6.60 17.38 6.30
CA SER A 23 -7.93 17.59 6.87
C SER A 23 -8.72 16.28 6.96
N ALA A 24 -9.76 16.24 7.81
CA ALA A 24 -10.67 15.10 7.91
C ALA A 24 -11.29 14.69 6.56
N GLN A 25 -11.59 15.66 5.70
CA GLN A 25 -12.11 15.40 4.36
C GLN A 25 -11.05 14.74 3.47
N GLN A 26 -9.81 15.24 3.50
CA GLN A 26 -8.70 14.68 2.71
C GLN A 26 -8.33 13.27 3.15
N ILE A 27 -8.37 12.99 4.46
CA ILE A 27 -8.17 11.64 5.01
C ILE A 27 -9.25 10.69 4.51
N THR A 28 -10.53 11.09 4.59
CA THR A 28 -11.66 10.29 4.09
C THR A 28 -11.50 10.01 2.59
N GLN A 29 -11.16 11.05 1.81
CA GLN A 29 -10.97 10.93 0.37
C GLN A 29 -9.80 10.00 0.02
N ALA A 30 -8.67 10.13 0.72
CA ALA A 30 -7.51 9.27 0.50
C ALA A 30 -7.83 7.81 0.83
N THR A 31 -8.52 7.57 1.95
CA THR A 31 -8.97 6.23 2.37
C THR A 31 -9.92 5.61 1.35
N ALA A 32 -10.93 6.34 0.88
CA ALA A 32 -11.86 5.85 -0.13
C ALA A 32 -11.17 5.55 -1.47
N THR A 33 -10.20 6.38 -1.88
CA THR A 33 -9.44 6.18 -3.11
C THR A 33 -8.58 4.91 -3.03
N MET A 34 -7.94 4.68 -1.88
CA MET A 34 -7.17 3.47 -1.61
C MET A 34 -8.05 2.20 -1.70
N ASP A 35 -9.23 2.22 -1.10
CA ASP A 35 -10.18 1.09 -1.18
C ASP A 35 -10.61 0.81 -2.63
N GLN A 36 -10.85 1.87 -3.41
CA GLN A 36 -11.17 1.73 -4.83
C GLN A 36 -10.02 1.11 -5.64
N ILE A 37 -8.78 1.48 -5.33
CA ILE A 37 -7.58 0.90 -5.96
C ILE A 37 -7.51 -0.59 -5.65
N VAL A 38 -7.68 -0.99 -4.40
CA VAL A 38 -7.63 -2.40 -3.98
C VAL A 38 -8.75 -3.20 -4.62
N ARG A 39 -10.00 -2.69 -4.59
CA ARG A 39 -11.13 -3.32 -5.27
C ARG A 39 -10.94 -3.44 -6.79
N ARG A 40 -10.30 -2.44 -7.41
CA ARG A 40 -9.96 -2.51 -8.84
C ARG A 40 -8.88 -3.54 -9.10
N ALA A 41 -7.82 -3.59 -8.29
CA ALA A 41 -6.76 -4.58 -8.39
C ALA A 41 -7.30 -6.01 -8.23
N TRP A 42 -8.24 -6.19 -7.30
CA TRP A 42 -8.97 -7.44 -7.11
C TRP A 42 -9.76 -7.84 -8.36
N ARG A 43 -10.59 -6.94 -8.89
CA ARG A 43 -11.40 -7.19 -10.10
C ARG A 43 -10.55 -7.60 -11.32
N LEU A 44 -9.32 -7.09 -11.41
CA LEU A 44 -8.38 -7.40 -12.48
C LEU A 44 -7.65 -8.75 -12.28
N ARG A 45 -7.93 -9.51 -11.23
CA ARG A 45 -7.31 -10.82 -10.93
C ARG A 45 -8.33 -11.95 -10.86
N PRO A 46 -8.90 -12.41 -12.00
CA PRO A 46 -9.87 -13.50 -12.01
C PRO A 46 -9.36 -14.81 -11.42
N ALA A 47 -8.05 -15.08 -11.52
CA ALA A 47 -7.46 -16.29 -10.94
C ALA A 47 -7.52 -16.28 -9.41
N ALA A 48 -7.24 -15.13 -8.78
CA ALA A 48 -7.30 -14.98 -7.32
C ALA A 48 -8.75 -15.02 -6.81
N GLN A 49 -9.70 -14.48 -7.59
CA GLN A 49 -11.14 -14.51 -7.29
C GLN A 49 -11.74 -15.91 -7.17
N ARG A 50 -11.09 -16.93 -7.75
CA ARG A 50 -11.55 -18.32 -7.63
C ARG A 50 -11.22 -18.94 -6.27
N THR A 51 -10.25 -18.38 -5.56
CA THR A 51 -9.67 -19.00 -4.36
C THR A 51 -9.77 -18.14 -3.12
N LEU A 52 -9.94 -16.82 -3.27
CA LEU A 52 -10.00 -15.87 -2.17
C LEU A 52 -11.27 -15.03 -2.30
N THR A 53 -11.77 -14.57 -1.16
CA THR A 53 -12.69 -13.44 -1.05
C THR A 53 -11.92 -12.12 -1.16
N LEU A 54 -12.64 -10.99 -1.33
CA LEU A 54 -12.01 -9.67 -1.31
C LEU A 54 -11.32 -9.41 0.03
N GLU A 55 -11.94 -9.81 1.15
CA GLU A 55 -11.34 -9.64 2.47
C GLU A 55 -10.06 -10.47 2.58
N GLU A 56 -10.07 -11.75 2.23
CA GLU A 56 -8.84 -12.55 2.25
C GLU A 56 -7.76 -12.02 1.30
N PHE A 57 -8.14 -11.40 0.18
CA PHE A 57 -7.18 -10.70 -0.68
C PHE A 57 -6.58 -9.47 0.00
N GLU A 58 -7.38 -8.65 0.67
CA GLU A 58 -6.91 -7.53 1.49
C GLU A 58 -5.92 -7.99 2.57
N ASP A 59 -6.10 -9.19 3.11
CA ASP A 59 -5.21 -9.82 4.09
C ASP A 59 -3.85 -10.20 3.52
N THR A 60 -3.77 -10.43 2.21
CA THR A 60 -2.50 -10.70 1.54
C THR A 60 -1.64 -9.45 1.34
N ILE A 61 -2.22 -8.25 1.48
CA ILE A 61 -1.52 -6.99 1.25
C ILE A 61 -0.70 -6.61 2.50
N PRO A 62 0.63 -6.49 2.41
CA PRO A 62 1.45 -6.12 3.55
C PRO A 62 1.05 -4.76 4.14
N PRO A 63 1.11 -4.57 5.46
CA PRO A 63 0.75 -3.29 6.12
C PRO A 63 1.52 -2.08 5.57
N CYS A 64 2.77 -2.27 5.15
CA CYS A 64 3.58 -1.20 4.54
C CYS A 64 3.03 -0.74 3.17
N HIS A 65 2.39 -1.64 2.40
CA HIS A 65 1.78 -1.27 1.12
C HIS A 65 0.50 -0.47 1.33
N TRP A 66 -0.27 -0.75 2.39
CA TRP A 66 -1.41 0.09 2.79
C TRP A 66 -0.97 1.51 3.13
N ALA A 67 0.11 1.67 3.91
CA ALA A 67 0.66 2.98 4.24
C ALA A 67 1.12 3.76 2.98
N VAL A 68 1.86 3.11 2.08
CA VAL A 68 2.31 3.73 0.83
C VAL A 68 1.12 4.12 -0.05
N MET A 69 0.09 3.28 -0.19
CA MET A 69 -1.10 3.62 -0.96
C MET A 69 -1.82 4.83 -0.36
N PHE A 70 -1.98 4.87 0.97
CA PHE A 70 -2.61 5.99 1.66
C PHE A 70 -1.85 7.30 1.42
N GLU A 71 -0.52 7.30 1.58
CA GLU A 71 0.32 8.48 1.35
C GLU A 71 0.26 8.96 -0.10
N VAL A 72 0.35 8.03 -1.07
CA VAL A 72 0.23 8.37 -2.50
C VAL A 72 -1.15 8.96 -2.80
N CYS A 73 -2.22 8.41 -2.25
CA CYS A 73 -3.58 8.96 -2.41
C CYS A 73 -3.70 10.36 -1.79
N ALA A 74 -3.13 10.57 -0.60
CA ALA A 74 -3.11 11.87 0.06
C ALA A 74 -2.34 12.92 -0.75
N LEU A 75 -1.13 12.59 -1.22
CA LEU A 75 -0.32 13.46 -2.07
C LEU A 75 -1.05 13.84 -3.37
N ASN A 76 -1.73 12.89 -4.01
CA ASN A 76 -2.54 13.17 -5.20
C ASN A 76 -3.70 14.13 -4.90
N ASN A 77 -4.40 13.95 -3.78
CA ASN A 77 -5.49 14.84 -3.36
C ASN A 77 -5.00 16.26 -3.05
N LEU A 78 -3.75 16.41 -2.61
CA LEU A 78 -3.08 17.70 -2.39
C LEU A 78 -2.51 18.31 -3.68
N GLY A 79 -2.62 17.64 -4.84
CA GLY A 79 -2.02 18.08 -6.09
C GLY A 79 -0.50 17.91 -6.16
N ARG A 80 0.12 17.21 -5.19
CA ARG A 80 1.57 16.96 -5.10
C ARG A 80 1.97 15.75 -5.97
N TYR A 81 1.62 15.80 -7.25
CA TYR A 81 1.73 14.66 -8.17
C TYR A 81 3.17 14.16 -8.38
N THR A 82 4.15 15.07 -8.37
CA THR A 82 5.57 14.71 -8.51
C THR A 82 6.03 13.83 -7.36
N GLU A 83 5.63 14.17 -6.13
CA GLU A 83 5.99 13.41 -4.94
C GLU A 83 5.28 12.06 -4.91
N ALA A 84 3.98 12.03 -5.24
CA ALA A 84 3.22 10.80 -5.39
C ALA A 84 3.88 9.84 -6.41
N LYS A 85 4.35 10.38 -7.54
CA LYS A 85 5.07 9.62 -8.57
C LYS A 85 6.42 9.11 -8.07
N THR A 86 7.20 9.95 -7.41
CA THR A 86 8.49 9.58 -6.83
C THR A 86 8.35 8.47 -5.80
N LEU A 87 7.40 8.60 -4.87
CA LEU A 87 7.12 7.59 -3.86
C LEU A 87 6.68 6.26 -4.48
N THR A 88 5.78 6.31 -5.47
CA THR A 88 5.33 5.11 -6.20
C THR A 88 6.50 4.41 -6.91
N ASN A 89 7.45 5.16 -7.46
CA ASN A 89 8.63 4.60 -8.11
C ASN A 89 9.61 4.01 -7.10
N ALA A 90 9.87 4.71 -5.99
CA ALA A 90 10.70 4.22 -4.91
C ALA A 90 10.15 2.91 -4.33
N ALA A 91 8.85 2.85 -4.04
CA ALA A 91 8.18 1.63 -3.56
C ALA A 91 8.33 0.46 -4.55
N ARG A 92 8.22 0.72 -5.87
CA ARG A 92 8.45 -0.30 -6.90
C ARG A 92 9.90 -0.80 -6.92
N LEU A 93 10.88 0.11 -6.85
CA LEU A 93 12.30 -0.25 -6.83
C LEU A 93 12.67 -1.07 -5.59
N LEU A 94 12.16 -0.68 -4.42
CA LEU A 94 12.39 -1.40 -3.17
C LEU A 94 11.78 -2.80 -3.18
N ASN A 95 10.56 -2.95 -3.71
CA ASN A 95 9.93 -4.26 -3.88
C ASN A 95 10.72 -5.15 -4.88
N ALA A 96 11.26 -4.58 -5.96
CA ALA A 96 12.11 -5.31 -6.90
C ALA A 96 13.46 -5.74 -6.27
N ALA A 97 14.05 -4.89 -5.45
CA ALA A 97 15.28 -5.20 -4.71
C ALA A 97 15.06 -6.29 -3.64
N GLY A 98 13.92 -6.25 -2.94
CA GLY A 98 13.53 -7.27 -1.94
C GLY A 98 13.21 -8.65 -2.53
N GLY A 99 12.81 -8.72 -3.82
CA GLY A 99 12.61 -9.98 -4.52
C GLY A 99 13.91 -10.74 -4.85
N SER A 100 15.06 -10.07 -4.81
CA SER A 100 16.35 -10.64 -5.22
C SER A 100 17.12 -11.35 -4.10
N THR A 101 16.71 -11.21 -2.83
CA THR A 101 17.43 -11.76 -1.67
C THR A 101 16.91 -13.13 -1.20
N SER A 102 15.72 -13.57 -1.64
CA SER A 102 15.13 -14.86 -1.22
C SER A 102 15.79 -16.09 -1.88
N THR A 103 16.38 -15.95 -3.07
CA THR A 103 17.04 -17.07 -3.77
C THR A 103 18.53 -17.21 -3.44
N ALA A 104 19.18 -16.18 -2.89
CA ALA A 104 20.60 -16.21 -2.58
C ALA A 104 20.93 -16.91 -1.24
N ARG A 105 20.01 -16.88 -0.26
CA ARG A 105 20.26 -17.49 1.07
C ARG A 105 20.04 -18.99 1.11
N ALA A 106 19.25 -19.56 0.18
CA ALA A 106 18.99 -21.00 0.11
C ALA A 106 20.17 -21.82 -0.47
N ARG A 107 21.12 -21.20 -1.17
CA ARG A 107 22.26 -21.92 -1.78
C ARG A 107 23.48 -22.08 -0.89
N LYS A 108 23.55 -21.39 0.26
CA LYS A 108 24.70 -21.50 1.20
C LYS A 108 24.52 -22.49 2.35
N GLN A 109 23.34 -23.10 2.51
CA GLN A 109 23.08 -24.06 3.60
C GLN A 109 23.21 -25.54 3.21
N LYS A 110 23.53 -25.87 1.95
CA LYS A 110 23.78 -27.25 1.49
C LYS A 110 25.26 -27.62 1.35
N ALA A 111 26.18 -26.80 1.85
CA ALA A 111 27.62 -27.00 1.72
C ALA A 111 28.37 -26.96 3.07
N ARG A 112 27.75 -27.49 4.13
CA ARG A 112 28.42 -27.82 5.39
C ARG A 112 27.89 -29.13 5.93
#